data_AF-A0A1F1L535-F1
#
_entry.id   AF-A0A1F1L535-F1
#
_cell.length_a   1.000
_cell.length_b   1.000
_cell.length_c   1.000
_cell.angle_alpha   90.00
_cell.angle_beta   90.00
_cell.angle_gamma   90.00
#
_symmetry.space_group_name_H-M   'P 1'
#
loop_
_entity.id
_entity.type
_entity.pdbx_description
1 polymer ?
#
loop_
_entity_poly.entity_id
_entity_poly.type
_entity_poly.pdbx_seq_one_letter_code
_entity_poly.pdbx_strand_id
1 'polypeptide(L)'
;MAEFYFNHPFAETKLRVEAPAGSRYVVVSQRSDQDLEILDTFDDYDAARELVMRTLQDAANHIDEMGYGEDVKATHMRLKPLPEFA
;
A
#
# COMPACT_ATOMS: atom_id res chain seq x y z
N MET A 1 -16.15 -3.77 -9.98
CA MET A 1 -15.24 -3.26 -8.93
C MET A 1 -16.08 -2.83 -7.75
N ALA A 2 -15.55 -2.87 -6.54
CA ALA A 2 -16.22 -2.48 -5.30
C ALA A 2 -15.36 -1.48 -4.53
N GLU A 3 -16.01 -0.61 -3.75
CA GLU A 3 -15.31 0.37 -2.93
C GLU A 3 -15.01 -0.18 -1.53
N PHE A 4 -13.75 -0.03 -1.12
CA PHE A 4 -13.26 -0.41 0.19
C PHE A 4 -12.65 0.80 0.87
N TYR A 5 -12.41 0.66 2.17
CA TYR A 5 -11.55 1.59 2.91
C TYR A 5 -10.47 0.85 3.67
N PHE A 6 -9.39 1.57 3.97
CA PHE A 6 -8.35 1.12 4.87
C PHE A 6 -7.89 2.29 5.75
N ASN A 7 -7.27 1.97 6.89
CA ASN A 7 -6.69 2.99 7.75
C ASN A 7 -5.31 3.36 7.19
N HIS A 8 -4.96 4.64 7.09
CA HIS A 8 -3.62 5.04 6.70
C HIS A 8 -2.61 4.48 7.72
N PRO A 9 -1.53 3.79 7.30
CA PRO A 9 -0.64 3.10 8.22
C PRO A 9 0.25 4.06 9.01
N PHE A 10 0.48 5.26 8.46
CA PHE A 10 1.37 6.27 9.03
C PHE A 10 0.65 7.53 9.53
N ALA A 11 -0.68 7.59 9.47
CA ALA A 11 -1.48 8.76 9.85
C ALA A 11 -2.84 8.32 10.39
N GLU A 12 -3.46 9.13 11.25
CA GLU A 12 -4.77 8.81 11.84
C GLU A 12 -5.95 9.15 10.89
N THR A 13 -5.82 8.80 9.61
CA THR A 13 -6.86 9.03 8.59
C THR A 13 -7.30 7.72 7.95
N LYS A 14 -8.48 7.73 7.31
CA LYS A 14 -9.01 6.61 6.53
C LYS A 14 -9.00 6.98 5.06
N LEU A 15 -8.57 6.06 4.22
CA LEU A 15 -8.53 6.22 2.76
C LEU A 15 -9.49 5.25 2.09
N ARG A 16 -10.05 5.68 0.95
CA ARG A 16 -10.91 4.87 0.08
C ARG A 16 -10.11 4.33 -1.09
N VAL A 17 -10.50 3.16 -1.59
CA VAL A 17 -9.90 2.54 -2.77
C VAL A 17 -10.95 1.72 -3.52
N GLU A 18 -10.92 1.81 -4.84
CA GLU A 18 -11.67 0.93 -5.73
C GLU A 18 -10.83 -0.31 -6.04
N ALA A 19 -11.39 -1.49 -5.81
CA ALA A 19 -10.69 -2.75 -6.04
C ALA A 19 -11.59 -3.80 -6.71
N PRO A 20 -11.01 -4.84 -7.33
CA PRO A 20 -11.76 -6.02 -7.74
C PRO A 20 -12.60 -6.61 -6.60
N ALA A 21 -13.75 -7.19 -6.95
CA ALA A 21 -14.55 -7.91 -5.97
C ALA A 21 -13.75 -9.14 -5.50
N GLY A 22 -13.57 -9.28 -4.18
CA GLY A 22 -12.76 -10.34 -3.59
C GLY A 22 -11.40 -9.88 -3.06
N SER A 23 -10.94 -8.67 -3.40
CA SER A 23 -9.73 -8.10 -2.80
C SER A 23 -9.87 -7.97 -1.29
N ARG A 24 -8.84 -8.44 -0.56
CA ARG A 24 -8.78 -8.46 0.91
C ARG A 24 -7.65 -7.61 1.45
N TYR A 25 -6.61 -7.39 0.66
CA TYR A 25 -5.42 -6.67 1.04
C TYR A 25 -5.15 -5.55 0.04
N VAL A 26 -4.59 -4.45 0.55
CA VAL A 26 -4.03 -3.36 -0.25
C VAL A 26 -2.59 -3.19 0.13
N VAL A 27 -1.73 -3.02 -0.87
CA VAL A 27 -0.33 -2.69 -0.69
C VAL A 27 -0.16 -1.21 -0.97
N VAL A 28 0.51 -0.53 -0.05
CA VAL A 28 0.74 0.91 -0.12
C VAL A 28 2.21 1.21 0.07
N SER A 29 2.66 2.31 -0.52
CA SER A 29 4.00 2.83 -0.32
C SER A 29 3.97 4.33 -0.03
N GLN A 30 4.97 4.80 0.71
CA GLN A 30 5.18 6.22 0.94
C GLN A 30 6.67 6.50 0.88
N ARG A 31 7.04 7.46 0.03
CA ARG A 31 8.39 8.01 -0.06
C ARG A 31 8.50 9.26 0.81
N SER A 32 9.71 9.64 1.18
CA SER A 32 9.96 10.92 1.85
C SER A 32 9.35 12.07 1.05
N ASP A 33 8.63 12.94 1.76
CA ASP A 33 7.94 14.12 1.22
C ASP A 33 6.88 13.83 0.13
N GLN A 34 6.40 12.59 0.04
CA GLN A 34 5.31 12.20 -0.86
C GLN A 34 4.09 11.69 -0.11
N ASP A 35 2.94 11.84 -0.76
CA ASP A 35 1.70 11.22 -0.32
C ASP A 35 1.79 9.70 -0.41
N LEU A 36 0.91 9.03 0.33
CA LEU A 36 0.80 7.59 0.29
C LEU A 36 0.20 7.14 -1.05
N GLU A 37 0.93 6.26 -1.73
CA GLU A 37 0.56 5.66 -2.99
C GLU A 37 -0.01 4.26 -2.77
N ILE A 38 -1.08 3.92 -3.50
CA ILE A 38 -1.63 2.57 -3.55
C ILE A 38 -0.95 1.85 -4.70
N LEU A 39 -0.19 0.80 -4.40
CA LEU A 39 0.54 0.03 -5.41
C LEU A 39 -0.36 -0.99 -6.09
N ASP A 40 -1.05 -1.82 -5.31
CA ASP A 40 -1.96 -2.84 -5.84
C ASP A 40 -2.89 -3.41 -4.74
N THR A 41 -3.86 -4.23 -5.13
CA THR A 41 -4.75 -4.97 -4.23
C THR A 41 -4.74 -6.46 -4.52
N PHE A 42 -4.85 -7.26 -3.46
CA PHE A 42 -4.75 -8.72 -3.54
C PHE A 42 -5.87 -9.38 -2.75
N ASP A 43 -6.29 -10.57 -3.18
CA ASP A 43 -7.14 -11.48 -2.41
C ASP A 43 -6.33 -12.35 -1.42
N ASP A 44 -5.03 -12.48 -1.65
CA ASP A 44 -4.09 -13.28 -0.87
C ASP A 44 -3.06 -12.46 -0.07
N TYR A 45 -2.65 -12.99 1.09
CA TYR A 45 -1.68 -12.34 1.97
C TYR A 45 -0.25 -12.46 1.46
N ASP A 46 0.14 -13.63 0.97
CA ASP A 46 1.53 -13.89 0.55
C ASP A 46 1.88 -13.09 -0.70
N ALA A 47 0.94 -12.98 -1.65
CA ALA A 47 1.08 -12.11 -2.81
C ALA A 47 1.27 -10.62 -2.42
N ALA A 48 0.46 -10.13 -1.47
CA ALA A 48 0.61 -8.76 -0.97
C ALA A 48 1.96 -8.55 -0.25
N ARG A 49 2.39 -9.54 0.54
CA ARG A 49 3.68 -9.53 1.22
C ARG A 49 4.84 -9.53 0.21
N GLU A 50 4.76 -10.34 -0.83
CA GLU A 50 5.79 -10.42 -1.87
C GLU A 50 6.00 -9.07 -2.55
N LEU A 51 4.91 -8.36 -2.88
CA LEU A 51 5.02 -7.02 -3.45
C LEU A 51 5.69 -6.04 -2.47
N VAL A 52 5.33 -6.05 -1.19
CA VAL A 52 5.99 -5.21 -0.17
C VAL A 52 7.49 -5.49 -0.12
N MET A 53 7.88 -6.77 -0.06
CA MET A 53 9.29 -7.15 0.00
C MET A 53 10.04 -6.72 -1.27
N ARG A 54 9.42 -6.86 -2.45
CA ARG A 54 10.00 -6.41 -3.71
C ARG A 54 10.21 -4.90 -3.73
N THR A 55 9.20 -4.12 -3.35
CA THR A 55 9.29 -2.66 -3.28
C THR A 55 10.41 -2.20 -2.33
N LEU A 56 10.52 -2.82 -1.15
CA LEU A 56 11.58 -2.48 -0.20
C LEU A 56 12.97 -2.89 -0.73
N GLN A 57 13.07 -4.03 -1.41
CA GLN A 57 14.32 -4.49 -2.00
C GLN A 57 14.77 -3.59 -3.16
N ASP A 58 13.82 -3.15 -4.00
CA ASP A 58 14.07 -2.21 -5.09
C ASP A 58 14.57 -0.87 -4.54
N ALA A 59 13.92 -0.33 -3.51
CA ALA A 59 14.35 0.90 -2.82
C ALA A 59 15.74 0.75 -2.18
N ALA A 60 16.03 -0.39 -1.53
CA ALA A 60 17.33 -0.65 -0.92
C ALA A 60 18.47 -0.76 -1.93
N ASN A 61 18.16 -1.19 -3.16
CA ASN A 61 19.13 -1.26 -4.26
C ASN A 61 19.23 0.06 -5.03
N HIS A 62 18.30 0.99 -4.81
CA HIS A 62 18.34 2.29 -5.46
C HIS A 62 19.25 3.24 -4.67
N ILE A 63 20.29 3.69 -5.36
CA ILE A 63 21.16 4.76 -4.91
C ILE A 63 20.97 5.90 -5.89
N ASP A 64 20.62 7.08 -5.39
CA ASP A 64 20.47 8.26 -6.22
C ASP A 64 21.82 8.75 -6.78
N GLU A 65 21.79 9.77 -7.64
CA GLU A 65 23.01 10.34 -8.25
C GLU A 65 24.00 10.93 -7.22
N MET A 66 23.54 11.19 -5.99
CA MET A 66 24.34 11.74 -4.90
C MET A 66 24.84 10.67 -3.91
N GLY A 67 24.51 9.39 -4.11
CA GLY A 67 24.94 8.30 -3.25
C GLY A 67 24.03 8.03 -2.04
N TYR A 68 22.86 8.69 -1.96
CA TYR A 68 21.90 8.46 -0.89
C TYR A 68 20.94 7.32 -1.26
N GLY A 69 20.61 6.49 -0.27
CA GLY A 69 19.56 5.48 -0.41
C GLY A 69 18.18 6.12 -0.36
N GLU A 70 17.22 5.49 -1.03
CA GLU A 70 15.82 5.93 -1.03
C GLU A 70 15.13 5.53 0.29
N ASP A 71 14.55 6.49 1.02
CA ASP A 71 13.71 6.19 2.20
C ASP A 71 12.27 5.91 1.75
N VAL A 72 11.93 4.62 1.70
CA VAL A 72 10.63 4.12 1.28
C VAL A 72 10.01 3.28 2.39
N LYS A 73 8.77 3.61 2.74
CA LYS A 73 7.93 2.82 3.64
C LYS A 73 6.88 2.09 2.82
N ALA A 74 6.93 0.77 2.78
CA ALA A 74 5.90 -0.04 2.13
C ALA A 74 5.26 -1.01 3.13
N THR A 75 3.95 -1.19 3.04
CA THR A 75 3.22 -2.14 3.89
C THR A 75 1.93 -2.62 3.21
N HIS A 76 1.36 -3.69 3.74
CA HIS A 76 0.06 -4.21 3.32
C HIS A 76 -0.96 -4.09 4.46
N MET A 77 -2.22 -3.88 4.12
CA MET A 77 -3.30 -3.73 5.09
C MET A 77 -4.56 -4.45 4.63
N ARG A 78 -5.39 -4.85 5.58
CA ARG A 78 -6.70 -5.42 5.26
C ARG A 78 -7.66 -4.34 4.77
N LEU A 79 -8.25 -4.58 3.61
CA LEU A 79 -9.38 -3.83 3.11
C LEU A 79 -10.61 -4.14 3.97
N LYS A 80 -11.36 -3.09 4.28
CA LYS A 80 -12.65 -3.19 4.94
C LYS A 80 -13.72 -2.73 3.96
N PRO A 81 -14.84 -3.45 3.81
CA PRO A 81 -15.94 -2.97 3.00
C PRO A 81 -16.38 -1.62 3.58
N LEU A 82 -16.67 -0.63 2.72
CA LEU A 82 -17.35 0.57 3.20
C LEU A 82 -18.62 0.14 3.92
N PRO A 83 -18.91 0.70 5.11
CA PRO A 83 -20.21 0.46 5.72
C PRO A 83 -21.24 0.93 4.70
N GLU A 84 -22.06 0.01 4.21
CA GLU A 84 -23.32 0.37 3.56
C GLU A 84 -24.06 1.18 4.63
N PHE A 85 -24.23 2.48 4.40
CA PHE A 85 -25.23 3.23 5.12
C PHE A 85 -26.57 2.65 4.67
N ALA A 86 -27.03 1.62 5.38
CA ALA A 86 -28.39 1.12 5.36
C ALA A 86 -29.31 2.11 6.09
#